data_AF-A0A2I2L194-F1
#
_entry.id   AF-A0A2I2L194-F1
#
_cell.length_a   1.000
_cell.length_b   1.000
_cell.length_c   1.000
_cell.angle_alpha   90.00
_cell.angle_beta   90.00
_cell.angle_gamma   90.00
#
_symmetry.space_group_name_H-M   'P 1'
#
loop_
_entity.id
_entity.type
_entity.pdbx_description
1 polymer ?
#
loop_
_entity_poly.entity_id
_entity_poly.type
_entity_poly.pdbx_seq_one_letter_code
_entity_poly.pdbx_strand_id
1 'polypeptide(L)'
;MDSLGIVVADARGGSPADRLVRVAGRVLSVVAPGVGHGTIGGTGDSAITPSSHERADEVRRRPATTGVDLGLLLLRATIGAIMFAHGTRKLFGWFGGEGLDSTAAFFAKVGYPASKAFAVIAALSETLGGIGLALGLLTPLATAAILGTMINAMAIRWDGAFFAPKGIEYEILIAMVAVALALTGPGRHSVDDRLPVLRSHRLDVGAGAVILGGATAAIVLLIRG
;
A
#
# COMPACT_ATOMS: atom_id res chain seq x y z
N MET A 1 -28.73 -13.96 -23.64
CA MET A 1 -28.01 -13.14 -22.65
C MET A 1 -26.56 -13.12 -23.12
N ASP A 2 -26.01 -12.13 -23.79
CA ASP A 2 -26.42 -10.77 -24.14
C ASP A 2 -25.87 -10.42 -25.53
N SER A 3 -26.68 -9.71 -26.31
CA SER A 3 -26.32 -9.21 -27.64
C SER A 3 -25.40 -7.99 -27.49
N LEU A 4 -24.15 -8.10 -27.97
CA LEU A 4 -23.19 -6.99 -28.08
C LEU A 4 -23.67 -6.02 -29.18
N GLY A 5 -24.34 -4.94 -28.77
CA GLY A 5 -24.81 -3.88 -29.65
C GLY A 5 -23.64 -3.06 -30.22
N ILE A 6 -23.44 -3.14 -31.53
CA ILE A 6 -22.65 -2.16 -32.30
C ILE A 6 -23.56 -0.94 -32.51
N VAL A 7 -23.23 0.18 -31.87
CA VAL A 7 -23.91 1.46 -32.12
C VAL A 7 -23.09 2.23 -33.15
N VAL A 8 -23.55 2.23 -34.40
CA VAL A 8 -23.05 3.15 -35.44
C VAL A 8 -23.75 4.48 -35.24
N ALA A 9 -23.03 5.49 -34.77
CA ALA A 9 -23.55 6.85 -34.70
C ALA A 9 -23.48 7.48 -36.11
N ASP A 10 -24.65 7.77 -36.69
CA ASP A 10 -24.76 8.54 -37.93
C ASP A 10 -24.50 10.02 -37.65
N ALA A 11 -23.27 10.47 -37.94
CA ALA A 11 -22.93 11.89 -37.95
C ALA A 11 -23.51 12.50 -39.23
N ARG A 12 -24.69 13.12 -39.10
CA ARG A 12 -25.29 13.92 -40.17
C ARG A 12 -24.30 15.01 -40.63
N GLY A 13 -23.74 14.84 -41.83
CA GLY A 13 -23.21 15.95 -42.63
C GLY A 13 -21.68 16.08 -42.81
N GLY A 14 -20.88 15.02 -42.68
CA GLY A 14 -19.42 15.07 -42.91
C GLY A 14 -18.92 14.09 -44.00
N SER A 15 -17.87 14.48 -44.72
CA SER A 15 -17.17 13.70 -45.75
C SER A 15 -16.83 12.26 -45.28
N PRO A 16 -16.79 11.24 -46.17
CA PRO A 16 -16.56 9.83 -45.81
C PRO A 16 -15.30 9.50 -44.99
N ALA A 17 -14.38 10.45 -44.82
CA ALA A 17 -13.11 10.30 -44.11
C ALA A 17 -13.22 10.33 -42.57
N ASP A 18 -14.31 10.85 -41.99
CA ASP A 18 -14.39 11.11 -40.53
C ASP A 18 -15.12 10.03 -39.72
N ARG A 19 -15.23 8.80 -40.26
CA ARG A 19 -15.92 7.70 -39.56
C ARG A 19 -15.07 7.15 -38.41
N LEU A 20 -15.35 7.60 -37.19
CA LEU A 20 -14.80 7.03 -35.96
C LEU A 20 -15.59 5.80 -35.52
N VAL A 21 -14.91 4.65 -35.41
CA VAL A 21 -15.48 3.42 -34.84
C VAL A 21 -15.10 3.34 -33.36
N ARG A 22 -16.10 3.26 -32.47
CA ARG A 22 -15.89 3.08 -31.02
C ARG A 22 -16.17 1.63 -30.64
N VAL A 23 -15.18 0.96 -30.05
CA VAL A 23 -15.33 -0.36 -29.44
C VAL A 23 -14.86 -0.26 -28.00
N ALA A 24 -15.72 -0.65 -27.05
CA ALA A 24 -15.43 -0.71 -25.61
C ALA A 24 -14.73 0.54 -25.03
N GLY A 25 -15.26 1.74 -25.32
CA GLY A 25 -14.85 2.98 -24.65
C GLY A 25 -13.51 3.59 -25.08
N ARG A 26 -12.80 3.02 -26.05
CA ARG A 26 -11.61 3.64 -26.67
C ARG A 26 -11.89 4.10 -28.09
N VAL A 27 -11.50 5.35 -28.39
CA VAL A 27 -11.50 5.91 -29.75
C VAL A 27 -10.20 5.46 -30.43
N LEU A 28 -10.31 4.58 -31.43
CA LEU A 28 -9.19 4.26 -32.32
C LEU A 28 -9.35 5.10 -33.60
N SER A 29 -8.38 5.98 -33.88
CA SER A 29 -8.29 6.55 -35.22
C SER A 29 -7.66 5.51 -36.13
N VAL A 30 -8.33 5.23 -37.25
CA VAL A 30 -7.79 4.38 -38.31
C VAL A 30 -7.09 5.31 -39.29
N VAL A 31 -5.76 5.33 -39.27
CA VAL A 31 -4.96 5.97 -40.32
C VAL A 31 -4.66 4.91 -41.37
N ALA A 32 -5.27 5.03 -42.55
CA ALA A 32 -4.98 4.19 -43.70
C ALA A 32 -3.67 4.64 -44.39
N PRO A 33 -2.85 3.71 -44.94
CA PRO A 33 -1.61 4.06 -45.60
C PRO A 33 -1.86 4.44 -47.07
N GLY A 34 -1.37 5.64 -47.45
CA GLY A 34 -0.87 5.95 -48.78
C GLY A 34 -1.89 6.36 -49.86
N VAL A 35 -1.98 7.66 -50.14
CA VAL A 35 -2.12 8.23 -51.50
C VAL A 35 -1.45 9.62 -51.50
N GLY A 36 -0.65 9.91 -52.52
CA GLY A 36 0.10 11.16 -52.66
C GLY A 36 -0.62 12.28 -53.44
N HIS A 37 -0.10 13.49 -53.18
CA HIS A 37 -0.11 14.74 -53.96
C HIS A 37 -1.42 15.52 -54.22
N GLY A 38 -1.42 16.79 -53.77
CA GLY A 38 -2.36 17.83 -54.20
C GLY A 38 -2.32 19.09 -53.33
N THR A 39 -1.55 20.10 -53.75
CA THR A 39 -1.49 21.44 -53.14
C THR A 39 -2.76 22.25 -53.44
N ILE A 40 -3.50 22.73 -52.43
CA ILE A 40 -4.42 23.88 -52.57
C ILE A 40 -4.49 24.70 -51.25
N GLY A 41 -4.16 25.99 -51.37
CA GLY A 41 -4.86 27.16 -50.82
C GLY A 41 -5.34 27.17 -49.35
N GLY A 42 -4.77 28.10 -48.58
CA GLY A 42 -5.05 28.26 -47.15
C GLY A 42 -6.41 28.83 -46.77
N THR A 43 -6.80 28.49 -45.55
CA THR A 43 -7.66 29.25 -44.64
C THR A 43 -7.04 29.10 -43.26
N GLY A 44 -6.78 30.24 -42.61
CA GLY A 44 -6.15 30.30 -41.31
C GLY A 44 -7.00 29.57 -40.27
N ASP A 45 -6.50 28.44 -39.82
CA ASP A 45 -6.72 27.98 -38.47
C ASP A 45 -5.31 27.68 -37.95
N SER A 46 -4.76 28.65 -37.22
CA SER A 46 -3.48 28.49 -36.54
C SER A 46 -3.67 27.34 -35.56
N ALA A 47 -3.39 26.11 -36.01
CA ALA A 47 -3.23 24.97 -35.15
C ALA A 47 -2.20 25.41 -34.10
N ILE A 48 -2.68 25.70 -32.89
CA ILE A 48 -1.85 26.01 -31.74
C ILE A 48 -1.13 24.70 -31.43
N THR A 49 -0.07 24.40 -32.17
CA THR A 49 0.92 23.44 -31.75
C THR A 49 1.55 24.03 -30.51
N PRO A 50 1.39 23.40 -29.33
CA PRO A 50 1.97 23.92 -28.11
C PRO A 50 3.45 24.14 -28.36
N SER A 51 3.93 25.33 -27.98
CA SER A 51 5.33 25.69 -28.10
C SER A 51 6.18 24.60 -27.42
N SER A 52 7.41 24.39 -27.87
CA SER A 52 8.33 23.43 -27.25
C SER A 52 8.48 23.65 -25.73
N HIS A 53 8.27 24.88 -25.26
CA HIS A 53 8.22 25.26 -23.85
C HIS A 53 6.96 24.76 -23.13
N GLU A 54 5.77 24.85 -23.73
CA GLU A 54 4.54 24.27 -23.15
C GLU A 54 4.59 22.74 -23.08
N ARG A 55 5.15 22.07 -24.11
CA ARG A 55 5.37 20.62 -24.04
C ARG A 55 6.39 20.23 -22.97
N ALA A 56 7.43 21.05 -22.78
CA ALA A 56 8.41 20.82 -21.72
C ALA A 56 7.81 21.05 -20.32
N ASP A 57 6.94 22.04 -20.16
CA ASP A 57 6.22 22.32 -18.92
C ASP A 57 5.19 21.23 -18.60
N GLU A 58 4.53 20.65 -19.62
CA GLU A 58 3.59 19.55 -19.47
C GLU A 58 4.28 18.23 -19.10
N VAL A 59 5.46 17.95 -19.66
CA VAL A 59 6.31 16.80 -19.29
C VAL A 59 6.88 16.94 -17.86
N ARG A 60 6.98 18.16 -17.32
CA ARG A 60 7.57 18.44 -16.00
C ARG A 60 6.57 18.50 -14.85
N ARG A 61 5.25 18.44 -15.11
CA ARG A 61 4.24 18.32 -14.06
C ARG A 61 4.23 16.89 -13.52
N ARG A 62 5.19 16.57 -12.65
CA ARG A 62 4.98 15.48 -11.67
C ARG A 62 3.62 15.78 -11.01
N PRO A 63 2.65 14.86 -11.05
CA PRO A 63 1.33 15.13 -10.50
C PRO A 63 1.49 15.64 -9.08
N ALA A 64 0.83 16.77 -8.78
CA ALA A 64 0.90 17.43 -7.49
C ALA A 64 0.64 16.41 -6.39
N THR A 65 1.29 16.61 -5.26
CA THR A 65 1.15 15.77 -4.09
C THR A 65 -0.33 15.70 -3.63
N THR A 66 -1.12 14.74 -4.11
CA THR A 66 -2.49 14.39 -3.65
C THR A 66 -2.56 14.13 -2.15
N GLY A 67 -3.72 14.43 -1.55
CA GLY A 67 -3.98 14.21 -0.12
C GLY A 67 -3.91 12.74 0.30
N VAL A 68 -4.26 11.80 -0.59
CA VAL A 68 -4.21 10.35 -0.32
C VAL A 68 -2.81 9.91 0.09
N ASP A 69 -1.80 10.27 -0.68
CA ASP A 69 -0.40 9.91 -0.41
C ASP A 69 0.16 10.56 0.87
N LEU A 70 -0.32 11.76 1.22
CA LEU A 70 0.05 12.39 2.49
C LEU A 70 -0.63 11.65 3.65
N GLY A 71 -1.89 11.26 3.50
CA GLY A 71 -2.61 10.41 4.46
C GLY A 71 -1.92 9.07 4.67
N LEU A 72 -1.49 8.40 3.60
CA LEU A 72 -0.73 7.15 3.69
C LEU A 72 0.63 7.34 4.39
N LEU A 73 1.33 8.44 4.10
CA LEU A 73 2.57 8.78 4.80
C LEU A 73 2.33 8.98 6.30
N LEU A 74 1.30 9.73 6.67
CA LEU A 74 0.96 9.98 8.08
C LEU A 74 0.58 8.68 8.79
N LEU A 75 -0.29 7.86 8.20
CA LEU A 75 -0.66 6.55 8.75
C LEU A 75 0.57 5.68 8.99
N ARG A 76 1.45 5.56 7.98
CA ARG A 76 2.68 4.79 8.10
C ARG A 76 3.62 5.34 9.18
N ALA A 77 3.86 6.64 9.19
CA ALA A 77 4.76 7.27 10.15
C ALA A 77 4.24 7.11 11.59
N THR A 78 2.94 7.32 11.81
CA THR A 78 2.33 7.20 13.13
C THR A 78 2.34 5.76 13.62
N ILE A 79 1.82 4.80 12.83
CA ILE A 79 1.83 3.39 13.24
C ILE A 79 3.24 2.86 13.38
N GLY A 80 4.13 3.21 12.45
CA GLY A 80 5.53 2.83 12.51
C GLY A 80 6.24 3.33 13.76
N ALA A 81 6.03 4.59 14.14
CA ALA A 81 6.60 5.18 15.36
C ALA A 81 6.05 4.52 16.64
N ILE A 82 4.75 4.25 16.68
CA ILE A 82 4.10 3.52 17.77
C ILE A 82 4.74 2.14 17.94
N MET A 83 4.81 1.37 16.86
CA MET A 83 5.37 0.01 16.89
C MET A 83 6.86 0.01 17.24
N PHE A 84 7.62 0.99 16.74
CA PHE A 84 9.01 1.19 17.15
C PHE A 84 9.15 1.46 18.65
N ALA A 85 8.27 2.31 19.23
CA ALA A 85 8.26 2.56 20.66
C ALA A 85 7.93 1.29 21.45
N HIS A 86 6.92 0.50 21.04
CA HIS A 86 6.60 -0.78 21.66
C HIS A 86 7.77 -1.78 21.60
N GLY A 87 8.40 -1.92 20.43
CA GLY A 87 9.54 -2.81 20.24
C GLY A 87 10.76 -2.40 21.07
N THR A 88 11.10 -1.10 21.12
CA THR A 88 12.24 -0.60 21.90
C THR A 88 11.99 -0.63 23.41
N ARG A 89 10.74 -0.49 23.87
CA ARG A 89 10.35 -0.76 25.27
C ARG A 89 10.66 -2.21 25.66
N LYS A 90 10.37 -3.16 24.77
CA LYS A 90 10.64 -4.59 24.98
C LYS A 90 12.12 -4.92 24.85
N LEU A 91 12.81 -4.36 23.86
CA LEU A 91 14.20 -4.74 23.56
C LEU A 91 15.21 -4.08 24.48
N PHE A 92 15.04 -2.78 24.73
CA PHE A 92 16.03 -1.92 25.39
C PHE A 92 15.52 -1.28 26.69
N GLY A 93 14.24 -1.45 27.04
CA GLY A 93 13.64 -0.78 28.19
C GLY A 93 13.46 0.73 27.99
N TRP A 94 13.50 1.22 26.75
CA TRP A 94 13.34 2.64 26.45
C TRP A 94 11.98 3.16 26.91
N PHE A 95 11.87 4.46 27.18
CA PHE A 95 10.62 5.10 27.63
C PHE A 95 10.08 4.55 28.97
N GLY A 96 10.95 4.01 29.84
CA GLY A 96 10.50 3.29 31.04
C GLY A 96 9.82 1.97 30.68
N GLY A 97 10.36 1.28 29.66
CA GLY A 97 9.89 -0.01 29.19
C GLY A 97 10.36 -1.15 30.10
N GLU A 98 9.74 -2.31 29.92
CA GLU A 98 9.98 -3.48 30.77
C GLU A 98 11.35 -4.12 30.53
N GLY A 99 11.91 -3.92 29.33
CA GLY A 99 13.15 -4.57 28.92
C GLY A 99 12.97 -6.05 28.56
N LEU A 100 14.04 -6.63 28.03
CA LEU A 100 13.96 -7.93 27.36
C LEU A 100 13.71 -9.07 28.35
N ASP A 101 14.35 -9.03 29.51
CA ASP A 101 14.20 -10.08 30.52
C ASP A 101 12.80 -10.09 31.14
N SER A 102 12.20 -8.92 31.39
CA SER A 102 10.80 -8.84 31.84
C SER A 102 9.83 -9.32 30.76
N THR A 103 10.07 -8.94 29.50
CA THR A 103 9.26 -9.41 28.37
C THR A 103 9.33 -10.95 28.25
N ALA A 104 10.54 -11.52 28.39
CA ALA A 104 10.73 -12.97 28.40
C ALA A 104 10.03 -13.65 29.59
N ALA A 105 10.09 -13.04 30.77
CA ALA A 105 9.36 -13.54 31.94
C ALA A 105 7.84 -13.49 31.74
N PHE A 106 7.31 -12.44 31.11
CA PHE A 106 5.91 -12.36 30.73
C PHE A 106 5.53 -13.45 29.73
N PHE A 107 6.35 -13.68 28.71
CA PHE A 107 6.10 -14.72 27.70
C PHE A 107 6.11 -16.13 28.31
N ALA A 108 6.99 -16.39 29.28
CA ALA A 108 6.96 -17.65 30.03
C ALA A 108 5.64 -17.83 30.79
N LYS A 109 5.14 -16.78 31.44
CA LYS A 109 3.87 -16.82 32.20
C LYS A 109 2.66 -17.10 31.32
N VAL A 110 2.67 -16.64 30.07
CA VAL A 110 1.54 -16.82 29.13
C VAL A 110 1.67 -18.06 28.24
N GLY A 111 2.67 -18.91 28.49
CA GLY A 111 2.78 -20.26 27.92
C GLY A 111 3.77 -20.44 26.77
N TYR A 112 4.65 -19.49 26.49
CA TYR A 112 5.65 -19.66 25.43
C TYR A 112 6.81 -20.57 25.86
N PRO A 113 7.09 -21.69 25.16
CA PRO A 113 8.11 -22.67 25.57
C PRO A 113 9.55 -22.13 25.46
N ALA A 114 9.83 -21.26 24.48
CA ALA A 114 11.12 -20.59 24.30
C ALA A 114 11.00 -19.08 24.56
N SER A 115 10.54 -18.71 25.76
CA SER A 115 10.07 -17.34 26.08
C SER A 115 11.07 -16.22 25.74
N LYS A 116 12.38 -16.41 25.98
CA LYS A 116 13.41 -15.44 25.61
C LYS A 116 13.56 -15.27 24.10
N ALA A 117 13.51 -16.36 23.34
CA ALA A 117 13.57 -16.30 21.87
C ALA A 117 12.33 -15.59 21.32
N PHE A 118 11.14 -15.93 21.81
CA PHE A 118 9.91 -15.25 21.40
C PHE A 118 9.89 -13.78 21.80
N ALA A 119 10.43 -13.41 22.97
CA ALA A 119 10.54 -12.01 23.37
C ALA A 119 11.44 -11.21 22.42
N VAL A 120 12.59 -11.78 22.03
CA VAL A 120 13.48 -11.17 21.02
C VAL A 120 12.78 -11.06 19.67
N ILE A 121 12.13 -12.12 19.20
CA ILE A 121 11.41 -12.12 17.91
C ILE A 121 10.31 -11.06 17.91
N ALA A 122 9.49 -10.99 18.96
CA ALA A 122 8.44 -9.99 19.08
C ALA A 122 9.01 -8.58 19.11
N ALA A 123 10.01 -8.32 19.96
CA ALA A 123 10.62 -7.00 20.09
C ALA A 123 11.29 -6.54 18.78
N LEU A 124 12.01 -7.43 18.08
CA LEU A 124 12.61 -7.14 16.77
C LEU A 124 11.54 -6.93 15.69
N SER A 125 10.48 -7.74 15.67
CA SER A 125 9.39 -7.61 14.70
C SER A 125 8.69 -6.27 14.84
N GLU A 126 8.43 -5.81 16.07
CA GLU A 126 7.82 -4.50 16.33
C GLU A 126 8.78 -3.35 16.01
N THR A 127 10.05 -3.47 16.39
CA THR A 127 11.06 -2.42 16.16
C THR A 127 11.37 -2.26 14.67
N LEU A 128 11.77 -3.34 14.00
CA LEU A 128 12.16 -3.33 12.59
C LEU A 128 10.94 -3.16 11.68
N GLY A 129 9.81 -3.79 12.02
CA GLY A 129 8.54 -3.57 11.34
C GLY A 129 8.08 -2.11 11.46
N GLY A 130 8.21 -1.51 12.66
CA GLY A 130 7.91 -0.10 12.88
C GLY A 130 8.77 0.85 12.04
N ILE A 131 10.10 0.65 12.04
CA ILE A 131 11.04 1.43 11.22
C ILE A 131 10.74 1.25 9.74
N GLY A 132 10.61 0.00 9.27
CA GLY A 132 10.30 -0.33 7.89
C GLY A 132 9.00 0.33 7.43
N LEU A 133 7.95 0.25 8.24
CA LEU A 133 6.67 0.86 7.92
C LEU A 133 6.75 2.40 7.86
N ALA A 134 7.38 3.03 8.86
CA ALA A 134 7.53 4.49 8.91
C ALA A 134 8.25 5.04 7.67
N LEU A 135 9.33 4.37 7.27
CA LEU A 135 10.10 4.74 6.06
C LEU A 135 9.38 4.33 4.76
N GLY A 136 8.42 3.42 4.84
CA GLY A 136 7.84 2.76 3.67
C GLY A 136 8.91 1.94 2.93
N LEU A 137 9.69 1.18 3.69
CA LEU A 137 10.72 0.26 3.22
C LEU A 137 10.26 -1.18 3.47
N LEU A 138 10.23 -1.99 2.40
CA LEU A 138 9.69 -3.35 2.44
C LEU A 138 8.30 -3.38 3.08
N THR A 139 7.44 -2.45 2.69
CA THR A 139 6.15 -2.19 3.34
C THR A 139 5.26 -3.43 3.49
N PRO A 140 5.18 -4.34 2.49
CA PRO A 140 4.46 -5.61 2.66
C PRO A 140 5.02 -6.47 3.81
N LEU A 141 6.35 -6.54 3.96
CA LEU A 141 6.97 -7.31 5.05
C LEU A 141 6.80 -6.63 6.41
N ALA A 142 6.95 -5.30 6.45
CA ALA A 142 6.75 -4.51 7.65
C ALA A 142 5.32 -4.62 8.20
N THR A 143 4.32 -4.53 7.30
CA THR A 143 2.90 -4.71 7.66
C THR A 143 2.59 -6.15 8.08
N ALA A 144 3.18 -7.16 7.43
CA ALA A 144 3.05 -8.57 7.84
C ALA A 144 3.59 -8.82 9.26
N ALA A 145 4.76 -8.27 9.59
CA ALA A 145 5.37 -8.37 10.91
C ALA A 145 4.49 -7.72 11.99
N ILE A 146 4.00 -6.50 11.75
CA ILE A 146 3.10 -5.78 12.69
C ILE A 146 1.77 -6.52 12.85
N LEU A 147 1.17 -6.99 11.75
CA LEU A 147 -0.08 -7.75 11.81
C LEU A 147 0.10 -9.02 12.65
N GLY A 148 1.19 -9.75 12.43
CA GLY A 148 1.47 -10.98 13.16
C GLY A 148 1.63 -10.75 14.67
N THR A 149 2.34 -9.68 15.07
CA THR A 149 2.50 -9.34 16.49
C THR A 149 1.20 -8.89 17.13
N MET A 150 0.35 -8.13 16.42
CA MET A 150 -0.96 -7.72 16.93
C MET A 150 -1.93 -8.89 17.10
N ILE A 151 -1.98 -9.83 16.15
CA ILE A 151 -2.79 -11.06 16.29
C ILE A 151 -2.38 -11.82 17.55
N ASN A 152 -1.07 -11.95 17.77
CA ASN A 152 -0.57 -12.66 18.91
C ASN A 152 -0.84 -11.91 20.23
N ALA A 153 -0.69 -10.59 20.24
CA ALA A 153 -1.04 -9.74 21.37
C ALA A 153 -2.53 -9.87 21.75
N MET A 154 -3.44 -9.86 20.76
CA MET A 154 -4.88 -10.09 20.99
C MET A 154 -5.13 -11.44 21.65
N ALA A 155 -4.51 -12.51 21.14
CA ALA A 155 -4.69 -13.86 21.69
C ALA A 155 -4.12 -14.03 23.11
N ILE A 156 -3.18 -13.19 23.54
CA ILE A 156 -2.65 -13.21 24.91
C ILE A 156 -3.51 -12.34 25.84
N ARG A 157 -4.01 -11.20 25.35
CA ARG A 157 -4.74 -10.21 26.14
C ARG A 157 -6.24 -10.41 26.21
N TRP A 158 -6.82 -11.26 25.36
CA TRP A 158 -8.27 -11.47 25.32
C TRP A 158 -8.80 -12.04 26.64
N ASP A 159 -9.50 -11.21 27.40
CA ASP A 159 -10.18 -11.56 28.65
C ASP A 159 -11.72 -11.37 28.57
N GLY A 160 -12.23 -11.09 27.37
CA GLY A 160 -13.64 -10.77 27.12
C GLY A 160 -13.97 -9.28 27.09
N ALA A 161 -13.00 -8.39 27.40
CA ALA A 161 -13.18 -6.94 27.27
C ALA A 161 -12.77 -6.41 25.88
N PHE A 162 -13.50 -5.41 25.39
CA PHE A 162 -13.14 -4.69 24.15
C PHE A 162 -12.41 -3.37 24.44
N PHE A 163 -12.92 -2.58 25.39
CA PHE A 163 -12.40 -1.24 25.71
C PHE A 163 -11.26 -1.26 26.73
N ALA A 164 -10.40 -0.26 26.65
CA ALA A 164 -9.38 0.02 27.66
C ALA A 164 -9.98 0.10 29.10
N PRO A 165 -9.20 -0.24 30.15
CA PRO A 165 -7.79 -0.61 30.12
C PRO A 165 -7.53 -2.10 29.84
N LYS A 166 -8.56 -2.94 29.82
CA LYS A 166 -8.39 -4.41 29.71
C LYS A 166 -8.56 -4.95 28.30
N GLY A 167 -9.27 -4.24 27.43
CA GLY A 167 -9.64 -4.77 26.13
C GLY A 167 -8.59 -4.65 25.02
N ILE A 168 -8.97 -5.14 23.84
CA ILE A 168 -8.10 -5.35 22.67
C ILE A 168 -8.34 -4.36 21.51
N GLU A 169 -9.12 -3.29 21.74
CA GLU A 169 -9.45 -2.30 20.69
C GLU A 169 -8.21 -1.70 20.02
N TYR A 170 -7.13 -1.55 20.78
CA TYR A 170 -5.87 -0.99 20.31
C TYR A 170 -5.15 -1.92 19.34
N GLU A 171 -5.04 -3.20 19.67
CA GLU A 171 -4.44 -4.20 18.81
C GLU A 171 -5.25 -4.39 17.52
N ILE A 172 -6.58 -4.39 17.62
CA ILE A 172 -7.47 -4.44 16.45
C ILE A 172 -7.22 -3.24 15.54
N LEU A 173 -7.16 -2.04 16.11
CA LEU A 173 -6.91 -0.81 15.36
C LEU A 173 -5.59 -0.90 14.58
N ILE A 174 -4.49 -1.25 15.25
CA ILE A 174 -3.18 -1.36 14.60
C ILE A 174 -3.17 -2.48 13.55
N ALA A 175 -3.75 -3.65 13.85
CA ALA A 175 -3.84 -4.75 12.92
C ALA A 175 -4.59 -4.36 11.64
N MET A 176 -5.73 -3.68 11.78
CA MET A 176 -6.53 -3.25 10.63
C MET A 176 -5.86 -2.13 9.83
N VAL A 177 -5.13 -1.22 10.48
CA VAL A 177 -4.32 -0.23 9.74
C VAL A 177 -3.16 -0.93 9.02
N ALA A 178 -2.52 -1.94 9.61
CA ALA A 178 -1.49 -2.71 8.92
C ALA A 178 -2.05 -3.45 7.69
N VAL A 179 -3.24 -4.06 7.79
CA VAL A 179 -3.94 -4.67 6.65
C VAL A 179 -4.26 -3.63 5.59
N ALA A 180 -4.81 -2.47 5.98
CA ALA A 180 -5.12 -1.41 5.03
C ALA A 180 -3.86 -0.96 4.27
N LEU A 181 -2.77 -0.69 4.98
CA LEU A 181 -1.48 -0.30 4.39
C LEU A 181 -0.85 -1.40 3.52
N ALA A 182 -1.04 -2.67 3.89
CA ALA A 182 -0.60 -3.80 3.09
C ALA A 182 -1.34 -3.84 1.74
N LEU A 183 -2.64 -3.53 1.72
CA LEU A 183 -3.49 -3.58 0.52
C LEU A 183 -3.43 -2.31 -0.32
N THR A 184 -3.33 -1.13 0.30
CA THR A 184 -3.22 0.15 -0.43
C THR A 184 -1.82 0.41 -0.94
N GLY A 185 -0.83 -0.24 -0.33
CA GLY A 185 0.58 -0.02 -0.62
C GLY A 185 1.19 1.18 0.10
N PRO A 186 2.48 1.46 -0.18
CA PRO A 186 3.30 2.37 0.61
C PRO A 186 3.06 3.88 0.31
N GLY A 187 2.37 4.21 -0.78
CA GLY A 187 2.21 5.57 -1.27
C GLY A 187 3.51 6.16 -1.85
N ARG A 188 3.42 7.32 -2.52
CA ARG A 188 4.55 7.94 -3.24
C ARG A 188 5.72 8.36 -2.33
N HIS A 189 5.45 8.66 -1.05
CA HIS A 189 6.45 9.17 -0.11
C HIS A 189 7.09 8.03 0.68
N SER A 190 7.46 6.97 -0.01
CA SER A 190 8.06 5.77 0.55
C SER A 190 9.44 5.54 -0.04
N VAL A 191 10.28 4.81 0.69
CA VAL A 191 11.56 4.33 0.13
C VAL A 191 11.30 3.30 -0.98
N ASP A 192 10.24 2.51 -0.87
CA ASP A 192 9.80 1.54 -1.88
C ASP A 192 9.53 2.20 -3.25
N ASP A 193 8.96 3.41 -3.31
CA ASP A 193 8.75 4.14 -4.58
C ASP A 193 10.07 4.54 -5.28
N ARG A 194 11.18 4.63 -4.53
CA ARG A 194 12.51 4.92 -5.07
C ARG A 194 13.24 3.68 -5.59
N LEU A 195 12.75 2.48 -5.28
CA LEU A 195 13.36 1.20 -5.66
C LEU A 195 12.59 0.60 -6.85
N PRO A 196 13.21 0.41 -8.03
CA PRO A 196 12.50 -0.05 -9.24
C PRO A 196 11.71 -1.35 -9.07
N VAL A 197 12.19 -2.25 -8.22
CA VAL A 197 11.57 -3.56 -7.93
C VAL A 197 10.31 -3.43 -7.05
N LEU A 198 10.23 -2.39 -6.20
CA LEU A 198 9.16 -2.22 -5.20
C LEU A 198 8.19 -1.08 -5.55
N ARG A 199 8.50 -0.29 -6.58
CA ARG A 199 7.73 0.88 -6.99
C ARG A 199 6.30 0.57 -7.43
N SER A 200 6.08 -0.60 -8.04
CA SER A 200 4.76 -1.02 -8.48
C SER A 200 4.12 -1.91 -7.42
N HIS A 201 3.42 -1.28 -6.46
CA HIS A 201 2.64 -2.05 -5.51
C HIS A 201 1.51 -2.77 -6.24
N ARG A 202 1.34 -4.05 -5.94
CA ARG A 202 0.30 -4.90 -6.53
C ARG A 202 -0.52 -5.54 -5.41
N LEU A 203 -1.82 -5.66 -5.63
CA LEU A 203 -2.75 -6.22 -4.63
C LEU A 203 -2.41 -7.65 -4.22
N ASP A 204 -1.81 -8.45 -5.11
CA ASP A 204 -1.34 -9.81 -4.80
C ASP A 204 -0.19 -9.81 -3.80
N VAL A 205 0.73 -8.85 -3.89
CA VAL A 205 1.82 -8.68 -2.90
C VAL A 205 1.25 -8.26 -1.54
N GLY A 206 0.28 -7.33 -1.54
CA GLY A 206 -0.41 -6.91 -0.33
C GLY A 206 -1.20 -8.04 0.35
N ALA A 207 -1.98 -8.79 -0.43
CA ALA A 207 -2.70 -9.97 0.06
C ALA A 207 -1.74 -11.05 0.57
N GLY A 208 -0.62 -11.27 -0.14
CA GLY A 208 0.44 -12.17 0.28
C GLY A 208 1.04 -11.79 1.64
N ALA A 209 1.25 -10.49 1.89
CA ALA A 209 1.70 -9.99 3.19
C ALA A 209 0.69 -10.23 4.32
N VAL A 210 -0.61 -10.00 4.07
CA VAL A 210 -1.67 -10.28 5.04
C VAL A 210 -1.71 -11.77 5.38
N ILE A 211 -1.66 -12.64 4.36
CA ILE A 211 -1.61 -14.10 4.54
C ILE A 211 -0.36 -14.50 5.31
N LEU A 212 0.81 -13.95 4.97
CA LEU A 212 2.07 -14.23 5.65
C LEU A 212 2.02 -13.85 7.14
N GLY A 213 1.55 -12.65 7.45
CA GLY A 213 1.41 -12.18 8.83
C GLY A 213 0.44 -13.05 9.64
N GLY A 214 -0.72 -13.36 9.07
CA GLY A 214 -1.72 -14.25 9.68
C GLY A 214 -1.22 -15.67 9.88
N ALA A 215 -0.58 -16.27 8.87
CA ALA A 215 -0.02 -17.62 8.94
C ALA A 215 1.11 -17.71 9.98
N THR A 216 2.00 -16.72 10.01
CA THR A 216 3.08 -16.67 11.01
C THR A 216 2.50 -16.57 12.42
N ALA A 217 1.49 -15.72 12.64
CA ALA A 217 0.81 -15.62 13.93
C ALA A 217 0.13 -16.93 14.34
N ALA A 218 -0.57 -17.58 13.41
CA ALA A 218 -1.21 -18.86 13.66
C ALA A 218 -0.19 -19.93 14.07
N ILE A 219 0.94 -20.04 13.36
CA ILE A 219 2.03 -20.96 13.71
C ILE A 219 2.56 -20.67 15.13
N VAL A 220 2.80 -19.40 15.45
CA VAL A 220 3.30 -19.02 16.78
C VAL A 220 2.29 -19.36 17.88
N LEU A 221 0.99 -19.17 17.64
CA LEU A 221 -0.07 -19.52 18.59
C LEU A 221 -0.21 -21.04 18.77
N LEU A 222 -0.02 -21.82 17.70
CA LEU A 222 0.02 -23.29 17.78
C LEU A 222 1.22 -23.81 18.59
N ILE A 223 2.33 -23.08 18.62
CA ILE A 223 3.50 -23.43 19.45
C ILE A 223 3.27 -23.05 20.92
N ARG A 224 2.41 -22.06 21.18
CA ARG A 224 2.07 -21.59 22.54
C ARG A 224 1.09 -22.52 23.25
N GLY A 225 0.07 -23.00 22.52
CA GLY A 225 -0.99 -23.88 23.03
C GLY A 225 -0.55 -25.33 23.18
#